data_AF-A0A439CYL6-F1
#
_entry.id   AF-A0A439CYL6-F1
#
_cell.length_a   1.000
_cell.length_b   1.000
_cell.length_c   1.000
_cell.angle_alpha   90.00
_cell.angle_beta   90.00
_cell.angle_gamma   90.00
#
_symmetry.space_group_name_H-M   'P 1'
#
loop_
_entity.id
_entity.type
_entity.pdbx_description
1 polymer ?
#
loop_
_entity_poly.entity_id
_entity_poly.type
_entity_poly.pdbx_seq_one_letter_code
_entity_poly.pdbx_strand_id
1 'polypeptide(L)'
;MQGNGAAAAAAAAGAMAIGPTPAGHQAELNIIYGMVEELSRQLADNRRVTEEIVSGLGRVRVRARERGLGNEELLGEATDELFAQEPNLEAMLSILTESLDRAKQSRDANFTLLATYAKVFEGIINQFHVYKQKHIADIAAWHRSYRAQLAEARAENCRLREQMWEVQEHASRANDLLRDFRRKYDEDETRWDKRVREKATRQELRFWKRMAMPEVDENEGFWSDDDDLVDPVEKERLKKVEREVAEQAMAGMGSASSQQSEDSEGEAGEPPSLSGIMGGVAMERDRDGGSIPTPPPRPASTGSTGGQSG
;
A
#
# COMPACT_ATOMS: atom_id res chain seq x y z
N MET A 1 -53.97 12.94 66.40
CA MET A 1 -54.09 12.01 67.56
C MET A 1 -55.50 11.43 67.49
N GLN A 2 -55.73 10.11 67.36
CA GLN A 2 -55.39 9.04 68.31
C GLN A 2 -56.25 9.18 69.58
N GLY A 3 -57.14 8.24 69.95
CA GLY A 3 -57.55 6.98 69.31
C GLY A 3 -58.64 6.27 70.14
N ASN A 4 -59.08 5.07 69.68
CA ASN A 4 -59.85 4.00 70.36
C ASN A 4 -60.82 4.27 71.52
N GLY A 5 -61.99 3.61 71.49
CA GLY A 5 -62.67 3.23 72.75
C GLY A 5 -64.16 2.88 72.70
N ALA A 6 -64.59 1.88 71.93
CA ALA A 6 -65.96 1.33 72.05
C ALA A 6 -66.03 -0.16 71.68
N ALA A 7 -65.40 -1.01 72.50
CA ALA A 7 -65.71 -2.43 72.54
C ALA A 7 -66.80 -2.71 73.59
N ALA A 8 -67.44 -3.88 73.49
CA ALA A 8 -68.40 -4.46 74.45
C ALA A 8 -69.82 -3.84 74.51
N ALA A 9 -70.71 -4.27 73.60
CA ALA A 9 -72.14 -4.50 73.88
C ALA A 9 -72.86 -5.38 72.83
N ALA A 10 -72.31 -6.55 72.44
CA ALA A 10 -73.05 -7.56 71.66
C ALA A 10 -72.42 -8.96 71.78
N ALA A 11 -72.12 -9.40 73.00
CA ALA A 11 -71.86 -10.82 73.26
C ALA A 11 -73.19 -11.56 73.47
N ALA A 12 -73.21 -12.86 73.13
CA ALA A 12 -74.26 -13.83 73.41
C ALA A 12 -75.59 -13.74 72.60
N ALA A 13 -75.56 -14.28 71.37
CA ALA A 13 -76.64 -15.14 70.88
C ALA A 13 -76.08 -16.17 69.87
N GLY A 14 -76.19 -17.47 70.17
CA GLY A 14 -76.17 -18.51 69.14
C GLY A 14 -74.81 -19.12 68.73
N ALA A 15 -73.95 -19.49 69.69
CA ALA A 15 -72.98 -20.54 69.42
C ALA A 15 -73.69 -21.90 69.29
N MET A 16 -74.03 -22.31 68.06
CA MET A 16 -74.55 -23.65 67.74
C MET A 16 -73.79 -24.24 66.55
N ALA A 17 -72.66 -24.88 66.85
CA ALA A 17 -71.97 -25.72 65.89
C ALA A 17 -72.76 -27.03 65.68
N ILE A 18 -73.50 -27.13 64.57
CA ILE A 18 -74.22 -28.35 64.19
C ILE A 18 -73.86 -28.73 62.74
N GLY A 19 -72.86 -29.62 62.64
CA GLY A 19 -72.55 -30.39 61.43
C GLY A 19 -71.84 -29.63 60.29
N PRO A 20 -71.15 -30.36 59.40
CA PRO A 20 -70.73 -29.79 58.12
C PRO A 20 -71.99 -29.48 57.30
N THR A 21 -72.21 -28.21 56.97
CA THR A 21 -73.30 -27.78 56.09
C THR A 21 -73.21 -28.54 54.76
N PRO A 22 -74.28 -29.17 54.25
CA PRO A 22 -74.26 -29.89 52.98
C PRO A 22 -73.68 -29.02 51.86
N ALA A 23 -72.81 -29.59 51.01
CA ALA A 23 -71.98 -28.84 50.07
C ALA A 23 -72.78 -27.92 49.11
N GLY A 24 -74.04 -28.26 48.82
CA GLY A 24 -74.96 -27.40 48.04
C GLY A 24 -75.30 -26.08 48.73
N HIS A 25 -75.46 -26.03 50.06
CA HIS A 25 -75.89 -24.82 50.76
C HIS A 25 -74.83 -23.71 50.72
N GLN A 26 -73.54 -24.07 50.81
CA GLN A 26 -72.44 -23.11 50.64
C GLN A 26 -72.31 -22.65 49.18
N ALA A 27 -72.61 -23.51 48.21
CA ALA A 27 -72.64 -23.14 46.79
C ALA A 27 -73.80 -22.18 46.48
N GLU A 28 -75.01 -22.46 46.98
CA GLU A 28 -76.18 -21.59 46.88
C GLU A 28 -75.94 -20.23 47.55
N LEU A 29 -75.34 -20.21 48.75
CA LEU A 29 -74.96 -18.96 49.41
C LEU A 29 -73.94 -18.18 48.58
N ASN A 30 -72.92 -18.81 48.01
CA ASN A 30 -71.96 -18.13 47.12
C ASN A 30 -72.61 -17.60 45.84
N ILE A 31 -73.59 -18.32 45.26
CA ILE A 31 -74.37 -17.83 44.10
C ILE A 31 -75.23 -16.63 44.51
N ILE A 32 -75.89 -16.67 45.68
CA ILE A 32 -76.69 -15.56 46.20
C ILE A 32 -75.80 -14.36 46.51
N TYR A 33 -74.63 -14.54 47.13
CA TYR A 33 -73.68 -13.46 47.37
C TYR A 33 -73.15 -12.87 46.06
N GLY A 34 -72.77 -13.69 45.07
CA GLY A 34 -72.35 -13.20 43.76
C GLY A 34 -73.45 -12.42 43.03
N MET A 35 -74.69 -12.91 43.08
CA MET A 35 -75.86 -12.21 42.51
C MET A 35 -76.18 -10.91 43.26
N VAL A 36 -76.06 -10.87 44.58
CA VAL A 36 -76.22 -9.65 45.39
C VAL A 36 -75.09 -8.66 45.15
N GLU A 37 -73.86 -9.12 44.97
CA GLU A 37 -72.70 -8.29 44.68
C GLU A 37 -72.79 -7.70 43.27
N GLU A 38 -73.21 -8.48 42.28
CA GLU A 38 -73.51 -8.01 40.92
C GLU A 38 -74.72 -7.05 40.90
N LEU A 39 -75.80 -7.35 41.62
CA LEU A 39 -76.91 -6.39 41.81
C LEU A 39 -76.45 -5.11 42.50
N SER A 40 -75.53 -5.18 43.47
CA SER A 40 -74.99 -4.01 44.16
C SER A 40 -74.15 -3.14 43.23
N ARG A 41 -73.37 -3.77 42.34
CA ARG A 41 -72.58 -3.12 41.29
C ARG A 41 -73.49 -2.47 40.25
N GLN A 42 -74.49 -3.19 39.76
CA GLN A 42 -75.52 -2.64 38.87
C GLN A 42 -76.30 -1.50 39.53
N LEU A 43 -76.57 -1.55 40.85
CA LEU A 43 -77.23 -0.46 41.57
C LEU A 43 -76.31 0.77 41.72
N ALA A 44 -75.01 0.57 41.92
CA ALA A 44 -74.02 1.64 41.95
C ALA A 44 -73.85 2.30 40.57
N ASP A 45 -73.77 1.50 39.51
CA ASP A 45 -73.71 1.97 38.12
C ASP A 45 -75.01 2.70 37.73
N ASN A 46 -76.18 2.17 38.09
CA ASN A 46 -77.46 2.86 37.91
C ASN A 46 -77.51 4.18 38.69
N ARG A 47 -77.03 4.24 39.93
CA ARG A 47 -76.94 5.50 40.69
C ARG A 47 -76.08 6.53 39.97
N ARG A 48 -74.88 6.13 39.51
CA ARG A 48 -73.97 6.99 38.74
C ARG A 48 -74.63 7.51 37.45
N VAL A 49 -75.26 6.61 36.68
CA VAL A 49 -76.00 6.98 35.47
C VAL A 49 -77.18 7.91 35.79
N THR A 50 -77.93 7.68 36.86
CA THR A 50 -79.01 8.61 37.26
C THR A 50 -78.48 9.97 37.73
N GLU A 51 -77.31 10.05 38.34
CA GLU A 51 -76.66 11.31 38.72
C GLU A 51 -76.14 12.08 37.49
N GLU A 52 -75.57 11.37 36.52
CA GLU A 52 -75.17 11.91 35.21
C GLU A 52 -76.40 12.42 34.42
N ILE A 53 -77.52 11.67 34.43
CA ILE A 53 -78.80 12.08 33.83
C ILE A 53 -79.39 13.28 34.57
N VAL A 54 -79.45 13.29 35.91
CA VAL A 54 -80.03 14.39 36.69
C VAL A 54 -79.20 15.67 36.58
N SER A 55 -77.87 15.57 36.56
CA SER A 55 -76.98 16.72 36.31
C SER A 55 -77.01 17.19 34.85
N GLY A 56 -77.21 16.28 33.89
CA GLY A 56 -77.51 16.61 32.49
C GLY A 56 -78.84 17.37 32.36
N LEU A 57 -79.92 16.81 32.92
CA LEU A 57 -81.25 17.40 32.95
C LEU A 57 -81.27 18.75 33.69
N GLY A 58 -80.48 18.88 34.76
CA GLY A 58 -80.26 20.13 35.48
C GLY A 58 -79.65 21.21 34.59
N ARG A 59 -78.57 20.89 33.86
CA ARG A 59 -77.94 21.81 32.88
C ARG A 59 -78.89 22.18 31.74
N VAL A 60 -79.63 21.21 31.20
CA VAL A 60 -80.66 21.43 30.16
C VAL A 60 -81.77 22.34 30.68
N ARG A 61 -82.29 22.08 31.89
CA ARG A 61 -83.37 22.88 32.51
C ARG A 61 -82.94 24.30 32.87
N VAL A 62 -81.69 24.49 33.31
CA VAL A 62 -81.13 25.83 33.55
C VAL A 62 -81.03 26.58 32.22
N ARG A 63 -80.45 25.97 31.18
CA ARG A 63 -80.38 26.56 29.82
C ARG A 63 -81.76 26.92 29.25
N ALA A 64 -82.75 26.03 29.40
CA ALA A 64 -84.14 26.27 29.02
C ALA A 64 -84.71 27.51 29.71
N ARG A 65 -84.51 27.60 31.03
CA ARG A 65 -85.04 28.66 31.89
C ARG A 65 -84.36 30.02 31.65
N GLU A 66 -83.06 30.02 31.37
CA GLU A 66 -82.28 31.23 31.10
C GLU A 66 -82.65 31.87 29.76
N ARG A 67 -83.02 31.05 28.76
CA ARG A 67 -83.42 31.52 27.41
C ARG A 67 -84.93 31.60 27.17
N GLY A 68 -85.74 31.01 28.05
CA GLY A 68 -87.21 31.01 27.93
C GLY A 68 -87.78 30.06 26.88
N LEU A 69 -86.98 29.08 26.44
CA LEU A 69 -87.30 28.18 25.32
C LEU A 69 -88.27 27.06 25.71
N GLY A 70 -89.14 26.68 24.78
CA GLY A 70 -89.93 25.46 24.88
C GLY A 70 -89.09 24.18 24.72
N ASN A 71 -89.61 23.03 25.14
CA ASN A 71 -88.90 21.74 25.00
C ASN A 71 -88.53 21.42 23.54
N GLU A 72 -89.43 21.72 22.59
CA GLU A 72 -89.21 21.48 21.17
C GLU A 72 -88.14 22.41 20.58
N GLU A 73 -88.16 23.70 20.96
CA GLU A 73 -87.18 24.70 20.54
C GLU A 73 -85.79 24.42 21.12
N LEU A 74 -85.71 23.92 22.35
CA LEU A 74 -84.45 23.52 22.96
C LEU A 74 -83.88 22.23 22.35
N LEU A 75 -84.75 21.28 21.97
CA LEU A 75 -84.33 20.13 21.16
C LEU A 75 -83.81 20.59 19.80
N GLY A 76 -84.50 21.54 19.15
CA GLY A 76 -84.07 22.21 17.92
C GLY A 76 -82.70 22.88 18.05
N GLU A 77 -82.51 23.78 19.02
CA GLU A 77 -81.21 24.42 19.30
C GLU A 77 -80.10 23.38 19.56
N ALA A 78 -80.41 22.32 20.32
CA ALA A 78 -79.42 21.28 20.63
C ALA A 78 -79.07 20.42 19.41
N THR A 79 -80.03 20.15 18.50
CA THR A 79 -79.75 19.49 17.23
C THR A 79 -78.99 20.40 16.28
N ASP A 80 -79.34 21.68 16.19
CA ASP A 80 -78.65 22.66 15.34
C ASP A 80 -77.22 22.91 15.82
N GLU A 81 -76.98 22.96 17.14
CA GLU A 81 -75.64 23.07 17.73
C GLU A 81 -74.81 21.79 17.49
N LEU A 82 -75.45 20.60 17.41
CA LEU A 82 -74.81 19.35 17.03
C LEU A 82 -74.44 19.33 15.53
N PHE A 83 -75.39 19.64 14.66
CA PHE A 83 -75.20 19.73 13.21
C PHE A 83 -74.23 20.84 12.79
N ALA A 84 -74.10 21.91 13.57
CA ALA A 84 -73.09 22.95 13.36
C ALA A 84 -71.68 22.51 13.78
N GLN A 85 -71.54 21.58 14.73
CA GLN A 85 -70.25 21.02 15.13
C GLN A 85 -69.80 19.88 14.21
N GLU A 86 -70.72 19.11 13.64
CA GLU A 86 -70.44 18.00 12.71
C GLU A 86 -69.46 18.35 11.56
N PRO A 87 -69.66 19.41 10.74
CA PRO A 87 -68.71 19.75 9.67
C PRO A 87 -67.34 20.23 10.18
N ASN A 88 -67.26 20.74 11.41
CA ASN A 88 -65.99 21.10 12.05
C ASN A 88 -65.22 19.84 12.50
N LEU A 89 -65.94 18.84 13.02
CA LEU A 89 -65.38 17.52 13.33
C LEU A 89 -64.90 16.82 12.04
N GLU A 90 -65.69 16.85 10.96
CA GLU A 90 -65.28 16.30 9.65
C GLU A 90 -64.05 17.01 9.08
N ALA A 91 -64.00 18.35 9.13
CA ALA A 91 -62.84 19.12 8.69
C ALA A 91 -61.58 18.79 9.52
N MET A 92 -61.70 18.67 10.84
CA MET A 92 -60.59 18.24 11.70
C MET A 92 -60.16 16.80 11.41
N LEU A 93 -61.09 15.87 11.21
CA LEU A 93 -60.79 14.48 10.84
C LEU A 93 -60.08 14.41 9.48
N SER A 94 -60.48 15.22 8.50
CA SER A 94 -59.79 15.35 7.20
C SER A 94 -58.34 15.84 7.38
N ILE A 95 -58.11 16.90 8.15
CA ILE A 95 -56.76 17.43 8.41
C ILE A 95 -55.90 16.43 9.21
N LEU A 96 -56.49 15.74 10.20
CA LEU A 96 -55.82 14.71 11.01
C LEU A 96 -55.44 13.48 10.19
N THR A 97 -56.32 13.02 9.29
CA THR A 97 -56.02 11.90 8.39
C THR A 97 -54.98 12.28 7.34
N GLU A 98 -55.11 13.45 6.70
CA GLU A 98 -54.15 13.93 5.70
C GLU A 98 -52.74 14.16 6.30
N SER A 99 -52.66 14.73 7.51
CA SER A 99 -51.39 14.91 8.22
C SER A 99 -50.78 13.59 8.69
N LEU A 100 -51.60 12.62 9.12
CA LEU A 100 -51.18 11.27 9.47
C LEU A 100 -50.65 10.49 8.26
N ASP A 101 -51.26 10.65 7.08
CA ASP A 101 -50.74 10.03 5.84
C ASP A 101 -49.48 10.73 5.33
N ARG A 102 -49.35 12.05 5.43
CA ARG A 102 -48.06 12.75 5.21
C ARG A 102 -46.97 12.25 6.17
N ALA A 103 -47.30 12.05 7.44
CA ALA A 103 -46.36 11.53 8.44
C ALA A 103 -45.91 10.10 8.11
N LYS A 104 -46.82 9.22 7.67
CA LYS A 104 -46.47 7.87 7.17
C LYS A 104 -45.55 7.93 5.95
N GLN A 105 -45.89 8.74 4.94
CA GLN A 105 -45.07 8.88 3.73
C GLN A 105 -43.66 9.40 4.06
N SER A 106 -43.55 10.38 4.96
CA SER A 106 -42.26 10.88 5.46
C SER A 106 -41.49 9.80 6.23
N ARG A 107 -42.14 9.05 7.12
CA ARG A 107 -41.53 7.91 7.83
C ARG A 107 -40.98 6.87 6.85
N ASP A 108 -41.76 6.51 5.84
CA ASP A 108 -41.41 5.46 4.89
C ASP A 108 -40.29 5.90 3.93
N ALA A 109 -40.28 7.19 3.53
CA ALA A 109 -39.15 7.79 2.83
C ALA A 109 -37.87 7.79 3.67
N ASN A 110 -37.94 8.17 4.96
CA ASN A 110 -36.79 8.10 5.86
C ASN A 110 -36.31 6.65 6.10
N PHE A 111 -37.21 5.68 6.17
CA PHE A 111 -36.86 4.27 6.29
C PHE A 111 -36.16 3.73 5.03
N THR A 112 -36.64 4.08 3.84
CA THR A 112 -35.96 3.69 2.58
C THR A 112 -34.58 4.35 2.48
N LEU A 113 -34.44 5.62 2.88
CA LEU A 113 -33.15 6.30 2.96
C LEU A 113 -32.16 5.54 3.87
N LEU A 114 -32.56 5.21 5.10
CA LEU A 114 -31.75 4.44 6.04
C LEU A 114 -31.36 3.05 5.48
N ALA A 115 -32.29 2.37 4.80
CA ALA A 115 -32.01 1.09 4.16
C ALA A 115 -31.01 1.21 2.99
N THR A 116 -31.02 2.31 2.24
CA THR A 116 -30.00 2.58 1.21
C THR A 116 -28.64 2.89 1.82
N TYR A 117 -28.57 3.72 2.87
CA TYR A 117 -27.32 3.98 3.59
C TYR A 117 -26.70 2.71 4.16
N ALA A 118 -27.51 1.85 4.80
CA ALA A 118 -27.02 0.58 5.34
C ALA A 118 -26.36 -0.29 4.26
N LYS A 119 -27.00 -0.44 3.09
CA LYS A 119 -26.45 -1.19 1.94
C LYS A 119 -25.17 -0.57 1.39
N VAL A 120 -25.09 0.77 1.31
CA VAL A 120 -23.89 1.47 0.85
C VAL A 120 -22.74 1.29 1.84
N PHE A 121 -22.98 1.41 3.15
CA PHE A 121 -21.96 1.17 4.17
C PHE A 121 -21.49 -0.29 4.20
N GLU A 122 -22.40 -1.26 4.07
CA GLU A 122 -22.05 -2.68 3.91
C GLU A 122 -21.14 -2.90 2.70
N GLY A 123 -21.46 -2.29 1.55
CA GLY A 123 -20.62 -2.31 0.35
C GLY A 123 -19.23 -1.72 0.58
N ILE A 124 -19.14 -0.54 1.20
CA ILE A 124 -17.87 0.15 1.51
C ILE A 124 -17.03 -0.69 2.48
N ILE A 125 -17.63 -1.24 3.53
CA ILE A 125 -16.95 -2.08 4.53
C ILE A 125 -16.39 -3.35 3.87
N ASN A 126 -17.19 -4.03 3.05
CA ASN A 126 -16.74 -5.21 2.31
C ASN A 126 -15.59 -4.89 1.34
N GLN A 127 -15.68 -3.79 0.59
CA GLN A 127 -14.59 -3.33 -0.28
C GLN A 127 -13.32 -2.99 0.52
N PHE A 128 -13.45 -2.33 1.67
CA PHE A 128 -12.32 -2.00 2.54
C PHE A 128 -11.64 -3.25 3.11
N HIS A 129 -12.40 -4.27 3.54
CA HIS A 129 -11.83 -5.53 3.99
C HIS A 129 -11.07 -6.26 2.88
N VAL A 130 -11.66 -6.37 1.69
CA VAL A 130 -11.01 -6.99 0.52
C VAL A 130 -9.76 -6.22 0.10
N TYR A 131 -9.82 -4.88 0.07
CA TYR A 131 -8.68 -4.02 -0.22
C TYR A 131 -7.55 -4.21 0.80
N LYS A 132 -7.87 -4.15 2.10
CA LYS A 132 -6.89 -4.33 3.18
C LYS A 132 -6.21 -5.70 3.11
N GLN A 133 -6.98 -6.77 2.85
CA GLN A 133 -6.42 -8.12 2.73
C GLN A 133 -5.47 -8.24 1.55
N LYS A 134 -5.87 -7.75 0.36
CA LYS A 134 -5.01 -7.72 -0.84
C LYS A 134 -3.75 -6.89 -0.59
N HIS A 135 -3.89 -5.67 -0.09
CA HIS A 135 -2.78 -4.76 0.16
C HIS A 135 -1.73 -5.33 1.13
N ILE A 136 -2.17 -5.99 2.20
CA ILE A 136 -1.26 -6.69 3.13
C ILE A 136 -0.56 -7.87 2.45
N ALA A 137 -1.27 -8.64 1.62
CA ALA A 137 -0.68 -9.75 0.88
C ALA A 137 0.37 -9.27 -0.14
N ASP A 138 0.08 -8.18 -0.87
CA ASP A 138 0.96 -7.58 -1.86
C ASP A 138 2.23 -7.02 -1.20
N ILE A 139 2.08 -6.24 -0.12
CA ILE A 139 3.22 -5.75 0.69
C ILE A 139 4.06 -6.91 1.22
N ALA A 140 3.43 -7.96 1.74
CA ALA A 140 4.13 -9.14 2.24
C ALA A 140 4.88 -9.90 1.12
N ALA A 141 4.29 -10.00 -0.07
CA ALA A 141 4.91 -10.60 -1.24
C ALA A 141 6.14 -9.80 -1.70
N TRP A 142 6.03 -8.47 -1.80
CA TRP A 142 7.15 -7.58 -2.13
C TRP A 142 8.28 -7.65 -1.10
N HIS A 143 7.94 -7.68 0.18
CA HIS A 143 8.91 -7.83 1.26
C HIS A 143 9.57 -9.21 1.30
N ARG A 144 8.99 -10.23 0.66
CA ARG A 144 9.61 -11.54 0.44
C ARG A 144 10.51 -11.53 -0.79
N SER A 145 10.04 -11.03 -1.93
CA SER A 145 10.83 -10.96 -3.16
C SER A 145 12.07 -10.07 -3.01
N TYR A 146 11.95 -8.90 -2.39
CA TYR A 146 13.09 -8.04 -2.10
C TYR A 146 14.11 -8.69 -1.16
N ARG A 147 13.65 -9.44 -0.15
CA ARG A 147 14.56 -10.22 0.71
C ARG A 147 15.24 -11.37 -0.02
N ALA A 148 14.56 -12.03 -0.96
CA ALA A 148 15.14 -13.07 -1.80
C ALA A 148 16.22 -12.48 -2.73
N GLN A 149 15.93 -11.39 -3.45
CA GLN A 149 16.91 -10.65 -4.27
C GLN A 149 18.14 -10.21 -3.46
N LEU A 150 17.92 -9.70 -2.24
CA LEU A 150 19.02 -9.29 -1.34
C LEU A 150 19.84 -10.49 -0.83
N ALA A 151 19.26 -11.68 -0.72
CA ALA A 151 19.98 -12.90 -0.37
C ALA A 151 20.75 -13.47 -1.57
N GLU A 152 20.15 -13.45 -2.76
CA GLU A 152 20.75 -13.86 -4.04
C GLU A 152 21.97 -12.99 -4.37
N ALA A 153 21.84 -11.66 -4.35
CA ALA A 153 22.95 -10.74 -4.57
C ALA A 153 24.10 -10.90 -3.56
N ARG A 154 23.80 -11.31 -2.31
CA ARG A 154 24.84 -11.66 -1.31
C ARG A 154 25.52 -12.99 -1.64
N ALA A 155 24.76 -14.01 -2.03
CA ALA A 155 25.30 -15.31 -2.43
C ALA A 155 26.19 -15.19 -3.67
N GLU A 156 25.77 -14.40 -4.67
CA GLU A 156 26.56 -14.07 -5.84
C GLU A 156 27.82 -13.28 -5.48
N ASN A 157 27.73 -12.27 -4.60
CA ASN A 157 28.92 -11.52 -4.17
C ASN A 157 29.93 -12.40 -3.41
N CYS A 158 29.46 -13.36 -2.60
CA CYS A 158 30.33 -14.36 -1.98
C CYS A 158 31.00 -15.26 -3.03
N ARG A 159 30.24 -15.79 -3.99
CA ARG A 159 30.75 -16.63 -5.08
C ARG A 159 31.79 -15.90 -5.95
N LEU A 160 31.54 -14.64 -6.32
CA LEU A 160 32.48 -13.84 -7.11
C LEU A 160 33.78 -13.55 -6.33
N ARG A 161 33.69 -13.34 -5.00
CA ARG A 161 34.89 -13.22 -4.15
C ARG A 161 35.66 -14.54 -4.11
N GLU A 162 34.99 -15.67 -3.90
CA GLU A 162 35.59 -17.00 -3.88
C GLU A 162 36.34 -17.29 -5.19
N GLN A 163 35.71 -17.08 -6.35
CA GLN A 163 36.34 -17.19 -7.67
C GLN A 163 37.54 -16.25 -7.83
N MET A 164 37.46 -15.01 -7.33
CA MET A 164 38.59 -14.07 -7.38
C MET A 164 39.75 -14.54 -6.48
N TRP A 165 39.47 -15.12 -5.31
CA TRP A 165 40.48 -15.72 -4.45
C TRP A 165 41.15 -16.93 -5.10
N GLU A 166 40.37 -17.83 -5.71
CA GLU A 166 40.89 -18.97 -6.48
C GLU A 166 41.82 -18.50 -7.61
N VAL A 167 41.36 -17.56 -8.45
CA VAL A 167 42.16 -16.99 -9.55
C VAL A 167 43.43 -16.32 -9.02
N GLN A 168 43.36 -15.57 -7.92
CA GLN A 168 44.53 -14.95 -7.30
C GLN A 168 45.51 -15.99 -6.75
N GLU A 169 45.02 -17.09 -6.16
CA GLU A 169 45.85 -18.20 -5.65
C GLU A 169 46.48 -19.02 -6.79
N HIS A 170 45.78 -19.22 -7.91
CA HIS A 170 46.37 -19.82 -9.11
C HIS A 170 47.41 -18.90 -9.75
N ALA A 171 47.15 -17.59 -9.81
CA ALA A 171 48.09 -16.61 -10.34
C ALA A 171 49.34 -16.46 -9.45
N SER A 172 49.22 -16.49 -8.12
CA SER A 172 50.39 -16.45 -7.22
C SER A 172 51.25 -17.70 -7.38
N ARG A 173 50.64 -18.90 -7.34
CA ARG A 173 51.33 -20.18 -7.59
C ARG A 173 52.04 -20.19 -8.95
N ALA A 174 51.39 -19.71 -10.02
CA ALA A 174 52.02 -19.61 -11.33
C ALA A 174 53.22 -18.65 -11.35
N ASN A 175 53.12 -17.48 -10.70
CA ASN A 175 54.23 -16.54 -10.59
C ASN A 175 55.41 -17.10 -9.79
N ASP A 176 55.14 -17.82 -8.70
CA ASP A 176 56.19 -18.43 -7.89
C ASP A 176 56.87 -19.59 -8.63
N LEU A 177 56.11 -20.41 -9.38
CA LEU A 177 56.67 -21.40 -10.31
C LEU A 177 57.53 -20.78 -11.42
N LEU A 178 57.13 -19.62 -11.97
CA LEU A 178 57.94 -18.88 -12.97
C LEU A 178 59.21 -18.29 -12.36
N ARG A 179 59.16 -17.78 -11.12
CA ARG A 179 60.35 -17.33 -10.38
C ARG A 179 61.29 -18.48 -10.06
N ASP A 180 60.76 -19.62 -9.64
CA ASP A 180 61.50 -20.85 -9.40
C ASP A 180 62.15 -21.40 -10.66
N PHE A 181 61.42 -21.39 -11.79
CA PHE A 181 61.95 -21.75 -13.09
C PHE A 181 63.08 -20.81 -13.51
N ARG A 182 62.87 -19.49 -13.44
CA ARG A 182 63.91 -18.50 -13.79
C ARG A 182 65.15 -18.65 -12.91
N ARG A 183 64.96 -18.82 -11.59
CA ARG A 183 66.06 -19.02 -10.65
C ARG A 183 66.90 -20.23 -11.06
N LYS A 184 66.28 -21.40 -11.22
CA LYS A 184 66.99 -22.63 -11.66
C LYS A 184 67.67 -22.45 -13.03
N TYR A 185 66.98 -21.84 -13.98
CA TYR A 185 67.48 -21.60 -15.33
C TYR A 185 68.69 -20.65 -15.37
N ASP A 186 68.77 -19.67 -14.47
CA ASP A 186 69.91 -18.78 -14.32
C ASP A 186 71.02 -19.37 -13.43
N GLU A 187 70.68 -20.24 -12.47
CA GLU A 187 71.61 -21.04 -11.63
C GLU A 187 72.26 -22.23 -12.37
N ASP A 188 71.72 -22.66 -13.52
CA ASP A 188 72.25 -23.77 -14.33
C ASP A 188 73.65 -23.45 -14.91
N GLU A 189 74.71 -23.72 -14.15
CA GLU A 189 76.11 -23.55 -14.57
C GLU A 189 76.38 -24.24 -15.92
N THR A 190 75.84 -25.44 -16.14
CA THR A 190 76.03 -26.19 -17.40
C THR A 190 75.50 -25.45 -18.64
N ARG A 191 74.48 -24.59 -18.49
CA ARG A 191 73.94 -23.71 -19.55
C ARG A 191 74.82 -22.49 -19.75
N TRP A 192 75.32 -21.87 -18.68
CA TRP A 192 76.30 -20.78 -18.77
C TRP A 192 77.55 -21.25 -19.51
N ASP A 193 78.13 -22.35 -19.05
CA ASP A 193 79.25 -23.06 -19.65
C ASP A 193 79.05 -23.38 -21.14
N LYS A 194 77.88 -23.90 -21.53
CA LYS A 194 77.54 -24.16 -22.95
C LYS A 194 77.57 -22.88 -23.77
N ARG A 195 76.96 -21.79 -23.28
CA ARG A 195 76.98 -20.47 -23.95
C ARG A 195 78.38 -19.88 -24.06
N VAL A 196 79.21 -20.02 -23.02
CA VAL A 196 80.61 -19.57 -23.04
C VAL A 196 81.42 -20.39 -24.06
N ARG A 197 81.31 -21.72 -24.06
CA ARG A 197 81.96 -22.58 -25.06
C ARG A 197 81.50 -22.26 -26.49
N GLU A 198 80.21 -22.05 -26.70
CA GLU A 198 79.64 -21.73 -28.02
C GLU A 198 80.07 -20.34 -28.53
N LYS A 199 80.28 -19.37 -27.63
CA LYS A 199 80.91 -18.09 -27.99
C LYS A 199 82.39 -18.26 -28.29
N ALA A 200 83.12 -19.03 -27.47
CA ALA A 200 84.54 -19.30 -27.69
C ALA A 200 84.80 -20.02 -29.03
N THR A 201 84.06 -21.09 -29.34
CA THR A 201 84.20 -21.80 -30.62
C THR A 201 83.83 -20.92 -31.83
N ARG A 202 82.85 -20.02 -31.70
CA ARG A 202 82.55 -19.03 -32.73
C ARG A 202 83.69 -18.01 -32.90
N GLN A 203 84.31 -17.55 -31.83
CA GLN A 203 85.48 -16.67 -31.89
C GLN A 203 86.70 -17.37 -32.49
N GLU A 204 86.93 -18.64 -32.15
CA GLU A 204 87.96 -19.50 -32.75
C GLU A 204 87.71 -19.67 -34.26
N LEU A 205 86.49 -20.03 -34.67
CA LEU A 205 86.13 -20.14 -36.09
C LEU A 205 86.33 -18.81 -36.84
N ARG A 206 85.97 -17.67 -36.24
CA ARG A 206 86.21 -16.33 -36.81
C ARG A 206 87.70 -15.99 -36.88
N PHE A 207 88.50 -16.37 -35.90
CA PHE A 207 89.96 -16.25 -35.92
C PHE A 207 90.56 -17.07 -37.06
N TRP A 208 90.21 -18.36 -37.16
CA TRP A 208 90.69 -19.22 -38.25
C TRP A 208 90.22 -18.76 -39.63
N LYS A 209 88.98 -18.26 -39.75
CA LYS A 209 88.45 -17.68 -41.00
C LYS A 209 89.24 -16.42 -41.42
N ARG A 210 89.61 -15.53 -40.48
CA ARG A 210 90.51 -14.38 -40.76
C ARG A 210 91.90 -14.83 -41.19
N MET A 211 92.50 -15.78 -40.48
CA MET A 211 93.81 -16.36 -40.84
C MET A 211 93.80 -17.04 -42.22
N ALA A 212 92.66 -17.59 -42.65
CA ALA A 212 92.50 -18.25 -43.94
C ALA A 212 92.11 -17.29 -45.09
N MET A 213 91.60 -16.09 -44.80
CA MET A 213 91.18 -15.09 -45.79
C MET A 213 91.69 -13.68 -45.43
N PRO A 214 93.00 -13.38 -45.54
CA PRO A 214 93.56 -12.08 -45.16
C PRO A 214 93.25 -10.93 -46.12
N GLU A 215 92.70 -11.22 -47.31
CA GLU A 215 92.42 -10.25 -48.38
C GLU A 215 91.02 -9.61 -48.28
N VAL A 216 90.20 -10.02 -47.31
CA VAL A 216 88.84 -9.50 -47.08
C VAL A 216 88.88 -8.45 -45.96
N ASP A 217 88.38 -7.25 -46.24
CA ASP A 217 88.40 -6.13 -45.29
C ASP A 217 87.66 -6.45 -43.98
N GLU A 218 88.27 -6.07 -42.84
CA GLU A 218 87.71 -6.31 -41.50
C GLU A 218 86.38 -5.57 -41.24
N ASN A 219 86.10 -4.54 -42.03
CA ASN A 219 84.91 -3.68 -41.88
C ASN A 219 83.69 -4.13 -42.70
N GLU A 220 83.81 -5.15 -43.55
CA GLU A 220 82.63 -5.75 -44.15
C GLU A 220 81.84 -6.53 -43.09
N GLY A 221 80.50 -6.38 -43.08
CA GLY A 221 79.64 -6.80 -41.95
C GLY A 221 79.76 -8.28 -41.54
N PHE A 222 80.23 -9.13 -42.46
CA PHE A 222 80.48 -10.58 -42.36
C PHE A 222 81.37 -11.04 -41.18
N TRP A 223 81.96 -10.10 -40.44
CA TRP A 223 82.81 -10.36 -39.28
C TRP A 223 82.18 -9.96 -37.92
N SER A 224 81.03 -9.28 -37.91
CA SER A 224 80.38 -8.76 -36.69
C SER A 224 79.63 -9.82 -35.86
N ASP A 225 79.49 -9.60 -34.55
CA ASP A 225 78.82 -10.51 -33.60
C ASP A 225 77.30 -10.61 -33.85
N ASP A 226 76.71 -9.63 -34.55
CA ASP A 226 75.27 -9.51 -34.81
C ASP A 226 74.76 -10.32 -36.01
N ASP A 227 75.62 -10.67 -36.97
CA ASP A 227 75.22 -11.39 -38.21
C ASP A 227 74.75 -12.84 -37.92
N ASP A 228 75.07 -13.41 -36.76
CA ASP A 228 74.57 -14.73 -36.32
C ASP A 228 73.22 -14.62 -35.54
N LEU A 229 72.82 -13.41 -35.13
CA LEU A 229 71.70 -13.18 -34.18
C LEU A 229 70.47 -12.56 -34.84
N VAL A 230 70.64 -11.80 -35.91
CA VAL A 230 69.55 -11.14 -36.64
C VAL A 230 69.52 -11.69 -38.07
N ASP A 231 68.39 -12.27 -38.46
CA ASP A 231 68.14 -12.68 -39.85
C ASP A 231 68.48 -11.51 -40.80
N PRO A 232 69.29 -11.71 -41.86
CA PRO A 232 69.64 -10.65 -42.80
C PRO A 232 68.40 -9.92 -43.37
N VAL A 233 67.27 -10.60 -43.53
CA VAL A 233 66.00 -10.02 -43.99
C VAL A 233 65.42 -9.06 -42.94
N GLU A 234 65.46 -9.41 -41.66
CA GLU A 234 64.98 -8.56 -40.58
C GLU A 234 65.93 -7.37 -40.34
N LYS A 235 67.24 -7.57 -40.53
CA LYS A 235 68.25 -6.49 -40.50
C LYS A 235 67.99 -5.44 -41.59
N GLU A 236 67.56 -5.87 -42.78
CA GLU A 236 67.09 -4.95 -43.82
C GLU A 236 65.77 -4.27 -43.46
N ARG A 237 64.80 -5.00 -42.88
CA ARG A 237 63.51 -4.44 -42.46
C ARG A 237 63.70 -3.35 -41.41
N LEU A 238 64.56 -3.58 -40.41
CA LEU A 238 64.89 -2.61 -39.38
C LEU A 238 65.55 -1.35 -39.97
N LYS A 239 66.50 -1.49 -40.91
CA LYS A 239 67.09 -0.33 -41.61
C LYS A 239 66.07 0.47 -42.44
N LYS A 240 65.06 -0.19 -43.00
CA LYS A 240 63.94 0.47 -43.71
C LYS A 240 63.07 1.25 -42.73
N VAL A 241 62.65 0.62 -41.62
CA VAL A 241 61.88 1.29 -40.55
C VAL A 241 62.66 2.45 -39.92
N GLU A 242 63.97 2.31 -39.70
CA GLU A 242 64.82 3.38 -39.16
C GLU A 242 64.90 4.58 -40.12
N ARG A 243 64.99 4.34 -41.44
CA ARG A 243 64.88 5.41 -42.45
C ARG A 243 63.49 6.04 -42.48
N GLU A 244 62.44 5.24 -42.49
CA GLU A 244 61.05 5.74 -42.50
C GLU A 244 60.76 6.61 -41.28
N VAL A 245 61.22 6.21 -40.09
CA VAL A 245 61.12 7.00 -38.85
C VAL A 245 61.96 8.29 -38.93
N ALA A 246 63.17 8.24 -39.49
CA ALA A 246 63.99 9.44 -39.68
C ALA A 246 63.39 10.42 -40.71
N GLU A 247 62.84 9.91 -41.81
CA GLU A 247 62.13 10.69 -42.82
C GLU A 247 60.83 11.30 -42.24
N GLN A 248 60.09 10.54 -41.44
CA GLN A 248 58.87 11.01 -40.77
C GLN A 248 59.17 12.05 -39.67
N ALA A 249 60.29 11.93 -38.96
CA ALA A 249 60.77 12.95 -38.03
C ALA A 249 61.18 14.25 -38.75
N MET A 250 61.80 14.15 -39.94
CA MET A 250 62.13 15.31 -40.78
C MET A 250 60.87 15.96 -41.39
N ALA A 251 59.88 15.17 -41.81
CA ALA A 251 58.61 15.67 -42.33
C ALA A 251 57.75 16.35 -41.24
N GLY A 252 57.79 15.85 -40.00
CA GLY A 252 57.08 16.44 -38.85
C GLY A 252 57.49 17.88 -38.52
N MET A 253 58.73 18.27 -38.87
CA MET A 253 59.22 19.64 -38.70
C MET A 253 58.64 20.63 -39.75
N GLY A 254 58.14 20.14 -40.88
CA GLY A 254 57.71 20.95 -42.02
C GLY A 254 56.24 21.41 -42.01
N SER A 255 55.39 20.84 -41.14
CA SER A 255 53.93 21.02 -41.20
C SER A 255 53.35 22.03 -40.20
N ALA A 256 54.20 22.83 -39.52
CA ALA A 256 53.78 23.76 -38.46
C ALA A 256 53.73 25.25 -38.88
N SER A 257 53.85 25.56 -40.18
CA SER A 257 54.17 26.93 -40.66
C SER A 257 53.08 27.64 -41.48
N SER A 258 51.83 27.14 -41.53
CA SER A 258 50.80 27.82 -42.34
C SER A 258 49.33 27.49 -41.98
N GLN A 259 48.84 28.02 -40.85
CA GLN A 259 47.50 28.62 -40.79
C GLN A 259 47.31 29.44 -39.51
N GLN A 260 46.96 30.71 -39.69
CA GLN A 260 46.71 31.69 -38.62
C GLN A 260 45.33 32.34 -38.88
N SER A 261 44.61 32.62 -37.79
CA SER A 261 43.44 33.52 -37.64
C SER A 261 42.10 33.06 -38.25
N GLU A 262 40.91 33.32 -37.69
CA GLU A 262 40.44 34.01 -36.46
C GLU A 262 39.52 33.00 -35.67
N ASP A 263 38.90 33.21 -34.49
CA ASP A 263 38.66 34.35 -33.57
C ASP A 263 38.35 33.81 -32.13
N SER A 264 37.96 34.70 -31.19
CA SER A 264 37.28 34.48 -29.89
C SER A 264 38.13 34.30 -28.62
N GLU A 265 37.74 35.07 -27.59
CA GLU A 265 38.40 35.22 -26.29
C GLU A 265 38.06 34.09 -25.30
N GLY A 266 38.94 33.83 -24.31
CA GLY A 266 38.54 33.23 -23.04
C GLY A 266 39.37 32.05 -22.50
N GLU A 267 40.25 32.37 -21.54
CA GLU A 267 40.60 31.54 -20.37
C GLU A 267 41.55 30.30 -20.50
N ALA A 268 42.60 30.38 -19.67
CA ALA A 268 43.70 29.43 -19.36
C ALA A 268 43.59 27.94 -19.75
N GLY A 269 44.62 27.44 -20.45
CA GLY A 269 44.94 26.01 -20.59
C GLY A 269 46.37 25.77 -21.12
N GLU A 270 47.10 24.80 -20.54
CA GLU A 270 48.49 24.44 -20.87
C GLU A 270 48.63 23.74 -22.24
N PRO A 271 49.83 23.75 -22.89
CA PRO A 271 50.02 23.18 -24.21
C PRO A 271 49.90 21.64 -24.24
N PRO A 272 49.35 21.04 -25.31
CA PRO A 272 49.12 19.61 -25.39
C PRO A 272 50.42 18.83 -25.59
N SER A 273 50.70 17.89 -24.69
CA SER A 273 51.82 16.94 -24.81
C SER A 273 51.43 15.76 -25.71
N LEU A 274 52.17 15.60 -26.80
CA LEU A 274 51.94 14.55 -27.79
C LEU A 274 52.73 13.29 -27.40
N SER A 275 52.16 12.44 -26.53
CA SER A 275 52.65 11.08 -26.31
C SER A 275 51.54 10.13 -25.82
N GLY A 276 51.03 9.33 -26.76
CA GLY A 276 49.97 8.36 -26.51
C GLY A 276 50.16 7.10 -27.37
N ILE A 277 51.18 6.30 -27.06
CA ILE A 277 51.33 4.92 -27.57
C ILE A 277 51.55 3.96 -26.40
N MET A 278 50.46 3.63 -25.69
CA MET A 278 50.35 2.34 -24.99
C MET A 278 48.88 1.95 -24.90
N GLY A 279 48.56 0.73 -25.30
CA GLY A 279 47.19 0.28 -25.49
C GLY A 279 46.44 0.07 -24.16
N GLY A 280 45.29 0.75 -24.04
CA GLY A 280 44.24 0.40 -23.09
C GLY A 280 42.92 0.27 -23.85
N VAL A 281 42.25 -0.88 -23.74
CA VAL A 281 40.91 -1.06 -24.32
C VAL A 281 39.94 -0.18 -23.54
N ALA A 282 39.28 0.76 -24.22
CA ALA A 282 38.21 1.53 -23.62
C ALA A 282 37.03 0.59 -23.34
N MET A 283 36.73 0.37 -22.05
CA MET A 283 35.47 -0.24 -21.62
C MET A 283 34.33 0.73 -21.92
N GLU A 284 33.73 0.58 -23.09
CA GLU A 284 32.47 1.23 -23.43
C GLU A 284 31.41 0.81 -22.41
N ARG A 285 30.87 1.76 -21.65
CA ARG A 285 29.81 1.46 -20.68
C ARG A 285 28.50 1.34 -21.45
N ASP A 286 28.11 0.10 -21.74
CA ASP A 286 26.78 -0.25 -22.25
C ASP A 286 25.71 0.53 -21.47
N ARG A 287 25.00 1.41 -22.19
CA ARG A 287 23.83 2.14 -21.71
C ARG A 287 22.55 1.47 -22.20
N ASP A 288 22.42 0.17 -21.99
CA ASP A 288 21.15 -0.53 -22.20
C ASP A 288 20.96 -1.71 -21.21
N GLY A 289 19.71 -1.98 -20.85
CA GLY A 289 19.31 -3.20 -20.12
C GLY A 289 19.07 -3.09 -18.60
N GLY A 290 19.48 -2.00 -17.94
CA GLY A 290 19.29 -1.82 -16.49
C GLY A 290 17.90 -1.29 -16.09
N SER A 291 16.85 -2.10 -16.21
CA SER A 291 15.49 -1.69 -15.82
C SER A 291 15.33 -1.53 -14.29
N ILE A 292 15.46 -0.29 -13.81
CA ILE A 292 15.03 0.08 -12.46
C ILE A 292 13.53 -0.24 -12.36
N PRO A 293 13.08 -1.06 -11.39
CA PRO A 293 11.67 -1.37 -11.25
C PRO A 293 10.90 -0.10 -10.83
N THR A 294 10.19 0.49 -11.79
CA THR A 294 9.32 1.63 -11.53
C THR A 294 8.21 1.21 -10.56
N PRO A 295 7.96 1.98 -9.48
CA PRO A 295 6.86 1.66 -8.58
C PRO A 295 5.53 1.76 -9.35
N PRO A 296 4.54 0.91 -9.05
CA PRO A 296 3.27 0.91 -9.74
C PRO A 296 2.57 2.26 -9.56
N PRO A 297 1.81 2.73 -10.57
CA PRO A 297 1.08 3.98 -10.48
C PRO A 297 0.08 3.91 -9.31
N ARG A 298 0.09 4.96 -8.47
CA ARG A 298 -0.96 5.11 -7.45
C ARG A 298 -2.31 5.29 -8.16
N PRO A 299 -3.41 4.69 -7.66
CA PRO A 299 -4.73 4.93 -8.21
C PRO A 299 -5.04 6.43 -8.13
N ALA A 300 -5.59 6.98 -9.22
CA ALA A 300 -5.99 8.38 -9.27
C ALA A 300 -7.03 8.65 -8.17
N SER A 301 -6.78 9.68 -7.36
CA SER A 301 -7.67 10.11 -6.29
C SER A 301 -8.95 10.71 -6.86
N THR A 302 -9.97 9.88 -7.05
CA THR A 302 -11.33 10.30 -7.37
C THR A 302 -11.96 10.98 -6.15
N GLY A 303 -12.00 12.31 -6.13
CA GLY A 303 -12.61 13.02 -4.99
C GLY A 303 -12.17 14.47 -4.79
N SER A 304 -12.24 15.31 -5.83
CA SER A 304 -12.24 16.78 -5.63
C SER A 304 -13.16 17.45 -6.64
N THR A 305 -14.47 17.32 -6.42
CA THR A 305 -15.48 18.21 -6.98
C THR A 305 -15.80 19.30 -5.94
N GLY A 306 -14.80 20.14 -5.65
CA GLY A 306 -15.02 21.41 -4.95
C GLY A 306 -15.74 22.36 -5.89
N GLY A 307 -16.86 22.93 -5.44
CA GLY A 307 -17.70 23.76 -6.30
C GLY A 307 -17.01 25.05 -6.75
N GLN A 308 -17.30 25.47 -7.98
CA GLN A 308 -16.96 26.79 -8.48
C GLN A 308 -18.26 27.55 -8.74
N SER A 309 -18.51 28.57 -7.91
CA SER A 309 -19.54 29.57 -8.14
C SER A 309 -19.15 30.50 -9.29
N GLY A 310 -20.07 30.72 -10.21
CA GLY A 310 -19.98 31.70 -11.31
C GLY A 310 -21.37 31.92 -11.89
#